data_AF-A0A0U0ZT44-F1
#
_entry.id   AF-A0A0U0ZT44-F1
#
_cell.length_a   1.000
_cell.length_b   1.000
_cell.length_c   1.000
_cell.angle_alpha   90.00
_cell.angle_beta   90.00
_cell.angle_gamma   90.00
#
_symmetry.space_group_name_H-M   'P 1'
#
loop_
_entity.id
_entity.type
_entity.pdbx_description
1 polymer ?
#
loop_
_entity_poly.entity_id
_entity_poly.type
_entity_poly.pdbx_seq_one_letter_code
_entity_poly.pdbx_strand_id
1 'polypeptide(L)'
;MTAREGKDNARKDAIHRLQAANPGMTYLAAGEFLDRLPKLKADRARWRAQVGVDGSGEPVWLNLDDLDGSDIAVLSGNPAHARTALLKMLGQTWKAAGARVIVCDTKPSGWHMGFEFVSAAQLPELIDELEAAIDPFDGTGGDALDGPQTVLLLGFRAIKGATESLAGQPFGRHTDFRRLRGRKVRVVFDVPSATGRMRQVWQQIRLHWFFTEYVQIMLHSATVDSDGIQVARGQVALSLLGEDPVEFTWKLPIEVLSATPSSAR
;
A
#
# COMPACT_ATOMS: atom_id res chain seq x y z
N MET A 1 23.85 -42.73 8.11
CA MET A 1 23.58 -41.33 7.73
C MET A 1 22.77 -40.71 8.86
N THR A 2 23.35 -39.75 9.56
CA THR A 2 22.72 -39.14 10.76
C THR A 2 21.79 -37.99 10.35
N ALA A 3 20.78 -37.68 11.18
CA ALA A 3 19.85 -36.58 10.91
C ALA A 3 20.54 -35.21 10.74
N ARG A 4 21.76 -35.08 11.27
CA ARG A 4 22.62 -33.89 11.14
C ARG A 4 23.23 -33.79 9.74
N GLU A 5 23.76 -34.89 9.20
CA GLU A 5 24.29 -34.95 7.83
C GLU A 5 23.20 -34.72 6.78
N GLY A 6 21.98 -35.20 7.02
CA GLY A 6 20.84 -34.97 6.13
C GLY A 6 20.42 -33.50 6.05
N LYS A 7 20.46 -32.76 7.18
CA LYS A 7 20.17 -31.32 7.23
C LYS A 7 21.24 -30.49 6.52
N ASP A 8 22.51 -30.84 6.69
CA ASP A 8 23.61 -30.12 6.05
C ASP A 8 23.63 -30.33 4.52
N ASN A 9 23.26 -31.52 4.04
CA ASN A 9 23.10 -31.77 2.61
C ASN A 9 21.91 -31.02 2.02
N ALA A 10 20.76 -31.02 2.69
CA ALA A 10 19.59 -30.26 2.24
C ALA A 10 19.88 -28.74 2.17
N ARG A 11 20.69 -28.22 3.10
CA ARG A 11 21.11 -26.81 3.09
C ARG A 11 22.03 -26.50 1.91
N LYS A 12 23.02 -27.35 1.64
CA LYS A 12 23.91 -27.20 0.47
C LYS A 12 23.13 -27.23 -0.84
N ASP A 13 22.18 -28.15 -0.97
CA ASP A 13 21.31 -28.24 -2.15
C ASP A 13 20.47 -26.97 -2.33
N ALA A 14 19.92 -26.42 -1.24
CA ALA A 14 19.16 -25.17 -1.26
C ALA A 14 20.04 -23.98 -1.69
N ILE A 15 21.28 -23.90 -1.20
CA ILE A 15 22.25 -22.87 -1.61
C ILE A 15 22.55 -22.97 -3.11
N HIS A 16 22.85 -24.16 -3.61
CA HIS A 16 23.14 -24.37 -5.03
C HIS A 16 21.96 -24.04 -5.93
N ARG A 17 20.72 -24.35 -5.52
CA ARG A 17 19.51 -23.92 -6.25
C ARG A 17 19.38 -22.40 -6.32
N LEU A 18 19.68 -21.70 -5.23
CA LEU A 18 19.62 -20.24 -5.15
C LEU A 18 20.66 -19.57 -6.04
N GLN A 19 21.89 -20.11 -6.07
CA GLN A 19 22.95 -19.65 -6.96
C GLN A 19 22.63 -19.92 -8.44
N ALA A 20 22.02 -21.07 -8.75
CA ALA A 20 21.57 -21.39 -10.10
C ALA A 20 20.47 -20.45 -10.60
N ALA A 21 19.57 -20.02 -9.72
CA ALA A 21 18.52 -19.05 -10.02
C ALA A 21 19.04 -17.60 -10.11
N ASN A 22 20.19 -17.28 -9.50
CA ASN A 22 20.75 -15.93 -9.43
C ASN A 22 22.24 -15.92 -9.85
N PRO A 23 22.53 -15.89 -11.17
CA PRO A 23 23.91 -15.90 -11.66
C PRO A 23 24.70 -14.71 -11.10
N GLY A 24 25.79 -14.99 -10.37
CA GLY A 24 26.62 -13.99 -9.68
C GLY A 24 26.49 -13.99 -8.16
N MET A 25 25.52 -14.71 -7.59
CA MET A 25 25.38 -14.87 -6.14
C MET A 25 26.43 -15.84 -5.58
N THR A 26 27.18 -15.40 -4.56
CA THR A 26 28.20 -16.25 -3.90
C THR A 26 27.55 -17.26 -2.96
N TYR A 27 28.27 -18.33 -2.65
CA TYR A 27 27.78 -19.39 -1.75
C TYR A 27 27.49 -18.85 -0.34
N LEU A 28 28.33 -17.96 0.17
CA LEU A 28 28.14 -17.28 1.46
C LEU A 28 26.91 -16.37 1.44
N ALA A 29 26.74 -15.55 0.40
CA ALA A 29 25.58 -14.67 0.27
C ALA A 29 24.27 -15.48 0.17
N ALA A 30 24.26 -16.59 -0.55
CA ALA A 30 23.13 -17.50 -0.63
C ALA A 30 22.82 -18.18 0.72
N GLY A 31 23.85 -18.58 1.49
CA GLY A 31 23.70 -19.11 2.84
C GLY A 31 23.10 -18.09 3.82
N GLU A 32 23.61 -16.85 3.80
CA GLU A 32 23.07 -15.75 4.60
C GLU A 32 21.63 -15.41 4.22
N PHE A 33 21.31 -15.43 2.92
CA PHE A 33 19.94 -15.23 2.43
C PHE A 33 18.99 -16.31 2.96
N LEU A 34 19.38 -17.59 2.90
CA LEU A 34 18.59 -18.70 3.44
C LEU A 34 18.37 -18.59 4.95
N ASP A 35 19.38 -18.14 5.69
CA ASP A 35 19.27 -17.95 7.15
C ASP A 35 18.33 -16.78 7.48
N ARG A 36 18.26 -15.77 6.61
CA ARG A 36 17.33 -14.65 6.72
C ARG A 36 15.92 -14.98 6.23
N LEU A 37 15.71 -16.02 5.41
CA LEU A 37 14.40 -16.35 4.83
C LEU A 37 13.27 -16.50 5.85
N PRO A 38 13.43 -17.19 7.00
CA PRO A 38 12.36 -17.27 7.99
C PRO A 38 11.96 -15.91 8.54
N LYS A 39 12.95 -15.03 8.77
CA LYS A 39 12.73 -13.66 9.23
C LYS A 39 12.06 -12.82 8.14
N LEU A 40 12.56 -12.86 6.90
CA LEU A 40 11.95 -12.21 5.74
C LEU A 40 10.50 -12.67 5.51
N LYS A 41 10.20 -13.97 5.71
CA LYS A 41 8.82 -14.49 5.64
C LYS A 41 7.94 -13.97 6.78
N ALA A 42 8.48 -13.88 7.99
CA ALA A 42 7.76 -13.35 9.14
C ALA A 42 7.51 -11.84 9.01
N ASP A 43 8.49 -11.08 8.52
CA ASP A 43 8.37 -9.64 8.27
C ASP A 43 7.38 -9.38 7.12
N ARG A 44 7.46 -10.18 6.04
CA ARG A 44 6.43 -10.18 4.97
C ARG A 44 5.05 -10.58 5.47
N ALA A 45 4.93 -11.34 6.54
CA ALA A 45 3.64 -11.68 7.13
C ALA A 45 3.10 -10.55 8.02
N ARG A 46 3.98 -9.82 8.71
CA ARG A 46 3.66 -8.69 9.57
C ARG A 46 2.96 -7.55 8.82
N TRP A 47 3.39 -7.28 7.60
CA TRP A 47 2.90 -6.14 6.81
C TRP A 47 1.72 -6.45 5.89
N ARG A 48 1.17 -7.67 5.97
CA ARG A 48 -0.02 -8.06 5.20
C ARG A 48 -1.28 -7.48 5.79
N ALA A 49 -2.10 -6.90 4.92
CA ALA A 49 -3.49 -6.56 5.21
C ALA A 49 -4.41 -7.40 4.33
N GLN A 50 -5.43 -8.00 4.94
CA GLN A 50 -6.44 -8.76 4.20
C GLN A 50 -7.39 -7.78 3.50
N VAL A 51 -7.43 -7.80 2.17
CA VAL A 51 -8.36 -6.96 1.40
C VAL A 51 -9.71 -7.63 1.17
N GLY A 52 -9.77 -8.96 1.27
CA GLY A 52 -10.98 -9.74 1.08
C GLY A 52 -10.71 -11.25 1.07
N VAL A 53 -11.62 -12.01 0.47
CA VAL A 53 -11.51 -13.44 0.19
C VAL A 53 -11.84 -13.72 -1.28
N ASP A 54 -11.17 -14.68 -1.88
CA ASP A 54 -11.41 -15.08 -3.27
C ASP A 54 -12.64 -16.00 -3.43
N GLY A 55 -12.87 -16.50 -4.64
CA GLY A 55 -13.98 -17.42 -4.94
C GLY A 55 -13.89 -18.80 -4.27
N SER A 56 -12.71 -19.18 -3.76
CA SER A 56 -12.50 -20.40 -2.98
C SER A 56 -12.62 -20.18 -1.47
N GLY A 57 -12.75 -18.92 -1.04
CA GLY A 57 -12.79 -18.52 0.37
C GLY A 57 -11.41 -18.26 0.97
N GLU A 58 -10.35 -18.31 0.18
CA GLU A 58 -8.99 -18.04 0.64
C GLU A 58 -8.76 -16.52 0.79
N PRO A 59 -8.02 -16.07 1.81
CA PRO A 59 -7.76 -14.65 2.01
C PRO A 59 -6.91 -14.05 0.88
N VAL A 60 -7.38 -12.93 0.34
CA VAL A 60 -6.60 -12.11 -0.59
C VAL A 60 -5.85 -11.05 0.22
N TRP A 61 -4.53 -11.03 0.09
CA TRP A 61 -3.64 -10.19 0.86
C TRP A 61 -3.06 -9.06 0.02
N LEU A 62 -2.89 -7.90 0.63
CA LEU A 62 -2.01 -6.83 0.16
C LEU A 62 -0.85 -6.72 1.14
N ASN A 63 0.37 -6.93 0.68
CA ASN A 63 1.56 -6.68 1.49
C ASN A 63 2.12 -5.28 1.20
N LEU A 64 2.56 -4.53 2.22
CA LEU A 64 3.29 -3.27 2.00
C LEU A 64 4.58 -3.48 1.21
N ASP A 65 5.13 -4.69 1.26
CA ASP A 65 6.33 -5.05 0.49
C ASP A 65 6.01 -5.29 -0.99
N ASP A 66 4.75 -5.56 -1.36
CA ASP A 66 4.36 -5.66 -2.77
C ASP A 66 4.28 -4.26 -3.43
N LEU A 67 4.40 -3.20 -2.62
CA LEU A 67 4.56 -1.83 -3.09
C LEU A 67 6.03 -1.46 -3.33
N ASP A 68 6.96 -2.39 -3.08
CA ASP A 68 8.39 -2.19 -3.33
C ASP A 68 8.65 -2.18 -4.84
N GLY A 69 9.01 -1.01 -5.37
CA GLY A 69 9.08 -0.72 -6.81
C GLY A 69 8.16 0.42 -7.24
N SER A 70 7.02 0.60 -6.56
CA SER A 70 6.02 1.63 -6.89
C SER A 70 5.81 2.68 -5.80
N ASP A 71 6.06 2.33 -4.54
CA ASP A 71 5.75 3.07 -3.32
C ASP A 71 4.31 3.61 -3.25
N ILE A 72 3.44 3.18 -4.19
CA ILE A 72 2.11 3.71 -4.43
C ILE A 72 1.13 2.56 -4.71
N ALA A 73 0.09 2.48 -3.89
CA ALA A 73 -1.12 1.73 -4.19
C ALA A 73 -2.23 2.68 -4.66
N VAL A 74 -2.99 2.27 -5.66
CA VAL A 74 -4.13 3.03 -6.18
C VAL A 74 -5.41 2.26 -5.87
N LEU A 75 -6.17 2.77 -4.92
CA LEU A 75 -7.51 2.30 -4.60
C LEU A 75 -8.53 3.03 -5.48
N SER A 76 -9.08 2.31 -6.45
CA SER A 76 -9.98 2.82 -7.48
C SER A 76 -11.36 2.16 -7.45
N GLY A 77 -12.34 2.73 -8.16
CA GLY A 77 -13.64 2.09 -8.35
C GLY A 77 -14.81 2.80 -7.68
N ASN A 78 -15.93 2.12 -7.45
CA ASN A 78 -17.12 2.64 -6.77
C ASN A 78 -17.73 1.56 -5.88
N PRO A 79 -18.45 1.94 -4.80
CA PRO A 79 -18.78 3.29 -4.35
C PRO A 79 -17.72 3.93 -3.43
N ALA A 80 -17.77 5.27 -3.28
CA ALA A 80 -16.77 6.03 -2.50
C ALA A 80 -16.68 5.63 -1.02
N HIS A 81 -17.80 5.31 -0.38
CA HIS A 81 -17.80 4.89 1.03
C HIS A 81 -17.04 3.58 1.23
N ALA A 82 -17.16 2.63 0.30
CA ALA A 82 -16.44 1.36 0.37
C ALA A 82 -14.93 1.56 0.19
N ARG A 83 -14.51 2.48 -0.69
CA ARG A 83 -13.08 2.82 -0.83
C ARG A 83 -12.53 3.47 0.42
N THR A 84 -13.22 4.47 0.97
CA THR A 84 -12.82 5.10 2.25
C THR A 84 -12.76 4.07 3.37
N ALA A 85 -13.70 3.12 3.41
CA ALA A 85 -13.70 2.06 4.40
C ALA A 85 -12.49 1.13 4.26
N LEU A 86 -12.17 0.71 3.03
CA LEU A 86 -11.02 -0.14 2.76
C LEU A 86 -9.72 0.58 3.09
N LEU A 87 -9.60 1.86 2.72
CA LEU A 87 -8.43 2.69 3.02
C LEU A 87 -8.20 2.81 4.54
N LYS A 88 -9.26 2.98 5.32
CA LYS A 88 -9.20 2.98 6.79
C LYS A 88 -8.75 1.63 7.34
N MET A 89 -9.33 0.53 6.85
CA MET A 89 -8.97 -0.82 7.27
C MET A 89 -7.48 -1.11 7.03
N LEU A 90 -6.98 -0.76 5.84
CA LEU A 90 -5.56 -0.89 5.50
C LEU A 90 -4.69 -0.08 6.47
N GLY A 91 -5.01 1.19 6.67
CA GLY A 91 -4.31 2.06 7.62
C GLY A 91 -4.30 1.52 9.04
N GLN A 92 -5.43 1.00 9.53
CA GLN A 92 -5.51 0.42 10.87
C GLN A 92 -4.64 -0.81 11.01
N THR A 93 -4.70 -1.70 10.01
CA THR A 93 -3.95 -2.96 10.01
C THR A 93 -2.46 -2.68 10.07
N TRP A 94 -1.95 -1.77 9.23
CA TRP A 94 -0.54 -1.42 9.22
C TRP A 94 -0.11 -0.65 10.46
N LYS A 95 -0.96 0.24 10.98
CA LYS A 95 -0.68 0.91 12.26
C LYS A 95 -0.58 -0.09 13.41
N ALA A 96 -1.48 -1.06 13.48
CA ALA A 96 -1.43 -2.13 14.48
C ALA A 96 -0.16 -2.98 14.34
N ALA A 97 0.34 -3.15 13.12
CA ALA A 97 1.64 -3.77 12.85
C ALA A 97 2.85 -2.86 13.18
N GLY A 98 2.63 -1.61 13.61
CA GLY A 98 3.65 -0.67 14.05
C GLY A 98 4.09 0.38 13.01
N ALA A 99 3.34 0.55 11.92
CA ALA A 99 3.59 1.65 10.98
C ALA A 99 3.16 3.01 11.54
N ARG A 100 3.91 4.06 11.20
CA ARG A 100 3.46 5.46 11.31
C ARG A 100 2.45 5.71 10.20
N VAL A 101 1.19 5.98 10.53
CA VAL A 101 0.14 6.21 9.52
C VAL A 101 -0.29 7.66 9.53
N ILE A 102 -0.08 8.32 8.39
CA ILE A 102 -0.38 9.72 8.12
C ILE A 102 -1.50 9.78 7.10
N VAL A 103 -2.52 10.59 7.35
CA VAL A 103 -3.67 10.77 6.50
C VAL A 103 -3.70 12.20 5.96
N CYS A 104 -3.88 12.32 4.66
CA CYS A 104 -4.27 13.56 4.01
C CYS A 104 -5.67 13.44 3.43
N ASP A 105 -6.63 14.12 4.05
CA ASP A 105 -8.03 14.16 3.58
C ASP A 105 -8.63 15.55 3.90
N THR A 106 -9.83 15.83 3.40
CA THR A 106 -10.59 17.05 3.68
C THR A 106 -11.41 16.99 4.97
N LYS A 107 -11.57 15.79 5.55
CA LYS A 107 -12.43 15.58 6.73
C LYS A 107 -11.67 14.84 7.83
N PRO A 108 -10.90 15.54 8.69
CA PRO A 108 -10.15 14.91 9.78
C PRO A 108 -11.03 14.09 10.73
N SER A 109 -12.27 14.53 10.99
CA SER A 109 -13.25 13.80 11.80
C SER A 109 -13.65 12.45 11.20
N GLY A 110 -13.35 12.16 9.94
CA GLY A 110 -13.53 10.82 9.39
C GLY A 110 -12.54 9.80 9.93
N TRP A 111 -11.47 10.23 10.60
CA TRP A 111 -10.25 9.44 10.84
C TRP A 111 -9.90 9.36 12.33
N HIS A 112 -10.77 8.75 13.14
CA HIS A 112 -10.62 8.64 14.60
C HIS A 112 -9.65 7.56 15.10
N MET A 113 -8.86 6.94 14.21
CA MET A 113 -8.06 5.74 14.51
C MET A 113 -6.65 6.08 15.05
N GLY A 114 -6.53 7.29 15.62
CA GLY A 114 -5.28 7.88 16.09
C GLY A 114 -4.24 8.10 14.98
N PHE A 115 -4.66 8.16 13.72
CA PHE A 115 -3.75 8.48 12.62
C PHE A 115 -3.26 9.92 12.77
N GLU A 116 -2.04 10.17 12.30
CA GLU A 116 -1.58 11.54 12.10
C GLU A 116 -2.35 12.15 10.94
N PHE A 117 -2.68 13.44 11.04
CA PHE A 117 -3.46 14.11 10.02
C PHE A 117 -2.71 15.33 9.50
N VAL A 118 -2.64 15.45 8.18
CA VAL A 118 -2.07 16.59 7.47
C VAL A 118 -3.06 17.14 6.47
N SER A 119 -3.11 18.47 6.35
CA SER A 119 -3.86 19.12 5.28
C SER A 119 -3.13 18.99 3.94
N ALA A 120 -3.85 19.16 2.84
CA ALA A 120 -3.26 19.19 1.50
C ALA A 120 -2.15 20.26 1.35
N ALA A 121 -2.26 21.38 2.06
CA ALA A 121 -1.26 22.45 2.04
C ALA A 121 0.06 22.07 2.73
N GLN A 122 0.02 21.12 3.68
CA GLN A 122 1.19 20.66 4.43
C GLN A 122 1.93 19.50 3.75
N LEU A 123 1.37 18.93 2.67
CA LEU A 123 1.98 17.81 1.96
C LEU A 123 3.41 18.09 1.46
N PRO A 124 3.74 19.27 0.91
CA PRO A 124 5.11 19.55 0.46
C PRO A 124 6.12 19.49 1.62
N GLU A 125 5.79 20.12 2.75
CA GLU A 125 6.65 20.13 3.95
C GLU A 125 6.78 18.73 4.55
N LEU A 126 5.69 17.94 4.56
CA LEU A 126 5.74 16.55 4.99
C LEU A 126 6.66 15.71 4.11
N ILE A 127 6.64 15.90 2.79
CA ILE A 127 7.54 15.16 1.90
C ILE A 127 8.99 15.56 2.16
N ASP A 128 9.27 16.84 2.39
CA ASP A 128 10.59 17.31 2.77
C ASP A 128 11.05 16.68 4.10
N GLU A 129 10.16 16.58 5.10
CA GLU A 129 10.42 15.86 6.37
C GLU A 129 10.73 14.38 6.12
N LEU A 130 9.88 13.69 5.37
CA LEU A 130 10.01 12.25 5.12
C LEU A 130 11.26 11.90 4.29
N GLU A 131 11.68 12.79 3.40
CA GLU A 131 12.94 12.65 2.67
C GLU A 131 14.15 12.87 3.60
N ALA A 132 14.09 13.88 4.49
CA ALA A 132 15.18 14.24 5.38
C ALA A 132 15.34 13.33 6.60
N ALA A 133 14.27 12.69 7.06
CA ALA A 133 14.25 11.82 8.24
C ALA A 133 15.01 10.48 8.06
N ILE A 134 15.67 10.28 6.92
CA ILE A 134 16.34 9.02 6.56
C ILE A 134 17.84 9.28 6.38
N ASP A 135 18.66 8.57 7.15
CA ASP A 135 20.12 8.62 7.01
C ASP A 135 20.53 7.90 5.71
N PRO A 136 21.08 8.59 4.69
CA PRO A 136 21.56 7.96 3.47
C PRO A 136 22.78 7.05 3.70
N PHE A 137 23.36 7.04 4.91
CA PHE A 137 24.54 6.26 5.28
C PHE A 137 24.29 5.15 6.29
N ASP A 138 23.03 4.85 6.66
CA ASP A 138 22.74 3.61 7.40
C ASP A 138 23.11 2.43 6.49
N GLY A 139 24.29 1.85 6.76
CA GLY A 139 24.98 0.86 5.93
C GLY A 139 24.23 -0.47 5.73
N THR A 140 22.94 -0.53 6.03
CA THR A 140 21.98 -1.51 5.52
C THR A 140 21.67 -1.23 4.05
N GLY A 141 22.70 -1.19 3.18
CA GLY A 141 22.48 -1.07 1.74
C GLY A 141 21.42 -2.08 1.29
N GLY A 142 20.32 -1.57 0.74
CA GLY A 142 19.21 -2.34 0.17
C GLY A 142 18.07 -2.60 1.14
N ASP A 143 16.85 -2.25 0.72
CA ASP A 143 15.56 -2.97 0.86
C ASP A 143 15.26 -3.73 2.17
N ALA A 144 15.94 -3.41 3.27
CA ALA A 144 15.81 -4.12 4.52
C ALA A 144 14.50 -3.67 5.17
N LEU A 145 13.46 -4.48 4.95
CA LEU A 145 12.12 -4.46 5.53
C LEU A 145 12.11 -4.42 7.07
N ASP A 146 13.28 -4.56 7.69
CA ASP A 146 13.56 -4.34 9.10
C ASP A 146 13.51 -2.83 9.43
N GLY A 147 12.37 -2.33 9.90
CA GLY A 147 12.27 -0.98 10.46
C GLY A 147 10.87 -0.38 10.52
N PRO A 148 10.69 0.78 11.16
CA PRO A 148 9.43 1.50 11.17
C PRO A 148 9.06 1.90 9.72
N GLN A 149 7.86 1.48 9.30
CA GLN A 149 7.27 1.86 8.02
C GLN A 149 6.44 3.14 8.21
N THR A 150 6.49 4.06 7.26
CA THR A 150 5.53 5.18 7.18
C THR A 150 4.53 4.89 6.07
N VAL A 151 3.24 5.05 6.34
CA VAL A 151 2.18 4.95 5.34
C VAL A 151 1.46 6.28 5.22
N LEU A 152 1.42 6.85 4.02
CA LEU A 152 0.67 8.04 3.68
C LEU A 152 -0.62 7.65 2.93
N LEU A 153 -1.77 7.89 3.55
CA LEU A 153 -3.09 7.66 2.96
C LEU A 153 -3.64 8.98 2.42
N LEU A 154 -3.94 9.04 1.13
CA LEU A 154 -4.50 10.24 0.50
C LEU A 154 -5.92 10.02 0.03
N GLY A 155 -6.86 10.76 0.62
CA GLY A 155 -8.25 10.80 0.18
C GLY A 155 -8.41 11.56 -1.13
N PHE A 156 -9.32 11.10 -2.01
CA PHE A 156 -9.53 11.69 -3.33
C PHE A 156 -9.74 13.22 -3.29
N ARG A 157 -10.51 13.70 -2.32
CA ARG A 157 -10.84 15.13 -2.23
C ARG A 157 -9.61 15.99 -1.93
N ALA A 158 -8.69 15.50 -1.09
CA ALA A 158 -7.45 16.19 -0.81
C ALA A 158 -6.53 16.20 -2.04
N ILE A 159 -6.40 15.06 -2.73
CA ILE A 159 -5.63 14.95 -3.98
C ILE A 159 -6.17 15.93 -5.03
N LYS A 160 -7.49 15.94 -5.21
CA LYS A 160 -8.16 16.83 -6.16
C LYS A 160 -7.90 18.30 -5.82
N GLY A 161 -8.13 18.71 -4.57
CA GLY A 161 -7.91 20.10 -4.15
C GLY A 161 -6.45 20.55 -4.27
N ALA A 162 -5.51 19.67 -3.93
CA ALA A 162 -4.08 19.92 -4.14
C ALA A 162 -3.76 20.08 -5.63
N THR A 163 -4.28 19.19 -6.48
CA THR A 163 -4.04 19.22 -7.93
C THR A 163 -4.64 20.47 -8.58
N GLU A 164 -5.85 20.87 -8.20
CA GLU A 164 -6.50 22.11 -8.68
C GLU A 164 -5.71 23.36 -8.24
N SER A 165 -5.18 23.37 -7.01
CA SER A 165 -4.36 24.48 -6.51
C SER A 165 -3.03 24.60 -7.26
N LEU A 166 -2.45 23.48 -7.68
CA LEU A 166 -1.20 23.44 -8.45
C LEU A 166 -1.40 23.88 -9.91
N ALA A 167 -2.52 23.50 -10.54
CA ALA A 167 -2.83 23.87 -11.92
C ALA A 167 -2.97 25.39 -12.13
N GLY A 168 -3.26 26.15 -11.07
CA GLY A 168 -3.37 27.61 -11.10
C GLY A 168 -2.05 28.38 -10.93
N GLN A 169 -0.92 27.70 -10.69
CA GLN A 169 0.36 28.38 -10.45
C GLN A 169 1.34 28.18 -11.63
N PRO A 170 1.85 29.26 -12.25
CA PRO A 170 2.69 29.16 -13.45
C PRO A 170 4.06 28.47 -13.22
N PHE A 171 4.46 28.26 -11.95
CA PHE A 171 5.68 27.56 -11.54
C PHE A 171 5.48 26.80 -10.20
N GLY A 172 4.25 26.33 -9.92
CA GLY A 172 3.90 25.75 -8.62
C GLY A 172 4.79 24.57 -8.23
N ARG A 173 5.19 24.50 -6.95
CA ARG A 173 5.93 23.36 -6.38
C ARG A 173 5.17 22.06 -6.67
N HIS A 174 5.66 21.25 -7.59
CA HIS A 174 5.11 19.92 -7.84
C HIS A 174 5.34 19.01 -6.62
N THR A 175 4.34 18.23 -6.26
CA THR A 175 4.45 17.22 -5.21
C THR A 175 5.04 15.95 -5.82
N ASP A 176 6.37 15.85 -5.83
CA ASP A 176 7.09 14.72 -6.45
C ASP A 176 7.27 13.55 -5.49
N PHE A 177 6.35 12.57 -5.54
CA PHE A 177 6.43 11.35 -4.75
C PHE A 177 7.60 10.44 -5.13
N ARG A 178 8.25 10.63 -6.29
CA ARG A 178 9.46 9.88 -6.64
C ARG A 178 10.60 10.14 -5.67
N ARG A 179 10.59 11.28 -4.96
CA ARG A 179 11.55 11.59 -3.88
C ARG A 179 11.47 10.59 -2.73
N LEU A 180 10.31 9.97 -2.55
CA LEU A 180 10.08 8.93 -1.55
C LEU A 180 10.37 7.52 -2.10
N ARG A 181 10.84 7.38 -3.34
CA ARG A 181 11.09 6.06 -3.95
C ARG A 181 12.22 5.32 -3.24
N GLY A 182 12.01 4.03 -2.94
CA GLY A 182 13.02 3.20 -2.25
C GLY A 182 13.24 3.64 -0.79
N ARG A 183 12.33 4.45 -0.26
CA ARG A 183 12.28 4.81 1.16
C ARG A 183 11.33 3.87 1.88
N LYS A 184 11.36 3.84 3.22
CA LYS A 184 10.36 3.12 4.05
C LYS A 184 9.04 3.90 4.15
N VAL A 185 8.58 4.44 3.01
CA VAL A 185 7.38 5.27 2.88
C VAL A 185 6.50 4.65 1.80
N ARG A 186 5.28 4.28 2.17
CA ARG A 186 4.27 3.73 1.26
C ARG A 186 3.10 4.69 1.16
N VAL A 187 2.59 4.88 -0.05
CA VAL A 187 1.54 5.84 -0.34
C VAL A 187 0.33 5.09 -0.87
N VAL A 188 -0.88 5.46 -0.44
CA VAL A 188 -2.12 4.89 -0.97
C VAL A 188 -3.05 6.01 -1.41
N PHE A 189 -3.36 6.04 -2.70
CA PHE A 189 -4.32 6.98 -3.28
C PHE A 189 -5.72 6.39 -3.31
N ASP A 190 -6.71 7.10 -2.75
CA ASP A 190 -8.12 6.91 -3.08
C ASP A 190 -8.47 7.71 -4.33
N VAL A 191 -8.95 7.03 -5.36
CA VAL A 191 -9.29 7.61 -6.66
C VAL A 191 -10.66 7.07 -7.09
N PRO A 192 -11.59 7.89 -7.59
CA PRO A 192 -12.82 7.39 -8.18
C PRO A 192 -12.52 6.62 -9.48
N SER A 193 -13.47 5.76 -9.88
CA SER A 193 -13.41 5.13 -11.21
C SER A 193 -13.26 6.19 -12.31
N ALA A 194 -12.38 5.93 -13.29
CA ALA A 194 -12.02 6.85 -14.35
C ALA A 194 -13.09 6.94 -15.46
N THR A 195 -14.32 7.30 -15.09
CA THR A 195 -15.41 7.56 -16.05
C THR A 195 -15.56 9.07 -16.32
N GLY A 196 -15.67 9.44 -17.60
CA GLY A 196 -15.90 10.83 -18.02
C GLY A 196 -14.86 11.85 -17.49
N ARG A 197 -15.34 12.89 -16.79
CA ARG A 197 -14.49 13.96 -16.19
C ARG A 197 -13.44 13.43 -15.21
N MET A 198 -13.64 12.26 -14.59
CA MET A 198 -12.65 11.67 -13.67
C MET A 198 -11.40 11.16 -14.38
N ARG A 199 -11.48 10.86 -15.68
CA ARG A 199 -10.29 10.52 -16.49
C ARG A 199 -9.33 11.71 -16.60
N GLN A 200 -9.84 12.94 -16.71
CA GLN A 200 -9.01 14.14 -16.75
C GLN A 200 -8.31 14.40 -15.42
N VAL A 201 -9.04 14.26 -14.30
CA VAL A 201 -8.45 14.37 -12.96
C VAL A 201 -7.38 13.29 -12.75
N TRP A 202 -7.64 12.06 -13.20
CA TRP A 202 -6.64 10.99 -13.12
C TRP A 202 -5.40 11.26 -13.97
N GLN A 203 -5.57 11.80 -15.19
CA GLN A 203 -4.45 12.24 -16.01
C GLN A 203 -3.65 13.35 -15.34
N GLN A 204 -4.33 14.35 -14.74
CA GLN A 204 -3.66 15.40 -13.99
C GLN A 204 -2.92 14.86 -12.76
N ILE A 205 -3.49 13.89 -12.04
CA ILE A 205 -2.80 13.22 -10.93
C ILE A 205 -1.53 12.54 -11.44
N ARG A 206 -1.60 11.77 -12.53
CA ARG A 206 -0.41 11.14 -13.13
C ARG A 206 0.63 12.16 -13.59
N LEU A 207 0.20 13.31 -14.11
CA LEU A 207 1.09 14.39 -14.57
C LEU A 207 1.73 15.19 -13.44
N HIS A 208 1.07 15.32 -12.29
CA HIS A 208 1.52 16.18 -11.18
C HIS A 208 2.09 15.42 -9.97
N TRP A 209 1.81 14.12 -9.86
CA TRP A 209 2.18 13.27 -8.72
C TRP A 209 3.15 12.13 -9.11
N PHE A 210 3.72 12.23 -10.32
CA PHE A 210 4.71 11.35 -10.97
C PHE A 210 4.93 9.97 -10.32
N PHE A 211 4.40 8.92 -10.93
CA PHE A 211 4.73 7.53 -10.63
C PHE A 211 4.69 6.68 -11.91
N THR A 212 5.54 5.67 -11.96
CA THR A 212 5.73 4.81 -13.15
C THR A 212 5.11 3.43 -12.97
N GLU A 213 5.07 2.95 -11.73
CA GLU A 213 4.56 1.64 -11.34
C GLU A 213 3.56 1.88 -10.20
N TYR A 214 2.51 1.05 -10.11
CA TYR A 214 1.57 1.07 -8.99
C TYR A 214 0.87 -0.29 -8.85
N VAL A 215 0.50 -0.64 -7.61
CA VAL A 215 -0.45 -1.73 -7.35
C VAL A 215 -1.85 -1.17 -7.45
N GLN A 216 -2.73 -1.82 -8.23
CA GLN A 216 -4.12 -1.39 -8.33
C GLN A 216 -5.03 -2.26 -7.47
N ILE A 217 -5.83 -1.60 -6.63
CA ILE A 217 -6.97 -2.20 -5.94
C ILE A 217 -8.21 -1.58 -6.58
N MET A 218 -9.05 -2.36 -7.23
CA MET A 218 -10.24 -1.86 -7.92
C MET A 218 -11.49 -2.43 -7.28
N LEU A 219 -12.36 -1.56 -6.75
CA LEU A 219 -13.70 -1.93 -6.30
C LEU A 219 -14.70 -1.82 -7.46
N HIS A 220 -15.30 -2.94 -7.84
CA HIS A 220 -16.30 -3.00 -8.91
C HIS A 220 -17.68 -2.60 -8.42
N SER A 221 -18.06 -3.09 -7.24
CA SER A 221 -19.40 -2.87 -6.68
C SER A 221 -19.39 -2.99 -5.16
N ALA A 222 -20.44 -2.44 -4.54
CA ALA A 222 -20.84 -2.83 -3.20
C ALA A 222 -22.35 -3.08 -3.21
N THR A 223 -22.75 -4.23 -2.69
CA THR A 223 -24.14 -4.72 -2.65
C THR A 223 -24.48 -5.16 -1.23
N VAL A 224 -25.76 -5.39 -0.94
CA VAL A 224 -26.20 -6.02 0.31
C VAL A 224 -26.47 -7.50 0.02
N ASP A 225 -25.90 -8.40 0.81
CA ASP A 225 -26.15 -9.84 0.67
C ASP A 225 -27.48 -10.27 1.32
N SER A 226 -27.79 -11.57 1.29
CA SER A 226 -29.03 -12.14 1.85
C SER A 226 -29.18 -11.91 3.36
N ASP A 227 -28.07 -11.70 4.06
CA ASP A 227 -28.02 -11.52 5.51
C ASP A 227 -28.08 -10.03 5.91
N GLY A 228 -28.27 -9.13 4.92
CA GLY A 228 -28.28 -7.69 5.15
C GLY A 228 -26.88 -7.08 5.32
N ILE A 229 -25.81 -7.84 5.01
CA ILE A 229 -24.43 -7.38 5.16
C ILE A 229 -23.99 -6.69 3.87
N GLN A 230 -23.37 -5.52 3.99
CA GLN A 230 -22.74 -4.89 2.83
C GLN A 230 -21.48 -5.67 2.41
N VAL A 231 -21.44 -6.08 1.16
CA VAL A 231 -20.34 -6.80 0.53
C VAL A 231 -19.81 -6.00 -0.65
N ALA A 232 -18.53 -5.65 -0.61
CA ALA A 232 -17.81 -5.11 -1.75
C ALA A 232 -17.21 -6.24 -2.58
N ARG A 233 -17.19 -6.07 -3.89
CA ARG A 233 -16.45 -6.90 -4.83
C ARG A 233 -15.39 -6.08 -5.52
N GLY A 234 -14.21 -6.65 -5.69
CA GLY A 234 -13.10 -5.98 -6.32
C GLY A 234 -12.10 -6.95 -6.89
N GLN A 235 -11.00 -6.39 -7.37
CA GLN A 235 -9.81 -7.13 -7.78
C GLN A 235 -8.56 -6.39 -7.33
N VAL A 236 -7.50 -7.14 -7.05
CA VAL A 236 -6.15 -6.60 -6.84
C VAL A 236 -5.27 -7.04 -7.99
N ALA A 237 -4.65 -6.08 -8.66
CA ALA A 237 -3.65 -6.32 -9.69
C ALA A 237 -2.28 -5.92 -9.14
N LEU A 238 -1.46 -6.94 -8.82
CA LEU A 238 -0.06 -6.78 -8.45
C LEU A 238 0.75 -6.63 -9.73
N SER A 239 0.65 -5.45 -10.36
CA SER A 239 1.20 -5.19 -11.71
C SER A 239 2.70 -5.46 -11.86
N LEU A 240 3.44 -5.59 -10.76
CA LEU A 240 4.90 -5.80 -10.77
C LEU A 240 5.30 -7.25 -11.11
N LEU A 241 4.41 -8.22 -10.96
CA LEU A 241 4.75 -9.65 -11.18
C LEU A 241 4.15 -10.26 -12.45
N GLY A 242 3.36 -9.48 -13.22
CA GLY A 242 2.66 -10.00 -14.40
C GLY A 242 1.58 -11.05 -14.05
N GLU A 243 1.15 -11.09 -12.79
CA GLU A 243 0.10 -11.99 -12.32
C GLU A 243 -1.28 -11.49 -12.76
N ASP A 244 -2.18 -12.44 -13.05
CA ASP A 244 -3.57 -12.12 -13.34
C ASP A 244 -4.22 -11.43 -12.12
N PRO A 245 -5.08 -10.41 -12.34
CA PRO A 245 -5.79 -9.78 -11.24
C PRO A 245 -6.56 -10.81 -10.41
N VAL A 246 -6.39 -10.75 -9.09
CA VAL A 246 -7.09 -11.64 -8.15
C VAL A 246 -8.37 -10.98 -7.72
N GLU A 247 -9.51 -11.58 -8.06
CA GLU A 247 -10.82 -11.13 -7.58
C GLU A 247 -10.99 -11.40 -6.09
N PHE A 248 -11.67 -10.48 -5.40
CA PHE A 248 -12.01 -10.63 -4.00
C PHE A 248 -13.42 -10.13 -3.68
N THR A 249 -13.96 -10.71 -2.62
CA THR A 249 -15.16 -10.24 -1.91
C THR A 249 -14.76 -9.77 -0.52
N TRP A 250 -15.36 -8.68 -0.05
CA TRP A 250 -15.04 -8.09 1.24
C TRP A 250 -16.32 -7.67 1.96
N LYS A 251 -16.54 -8.20 3.16
CA LYS A 251 -17.65 -7.79 4.03
C LYS A 251 -17.29 -6.45 4.69
N LEU A 252 -18.04 -5.40 4.39
CA LEU A 252 -17.81 -4.08 4.97
C LEU A 252 -18.16 -4.12 6.47
N PRO A 253 -17.26 -3.70 7.36
CA PRO A 253 -17.60 -3.57 8.77
C PRO A 253 -18.67 -2.49 8.95
N ILE A 254 -19.76 -2.83 9.62
CA ILE A 254 -20.91 -1.93 9.88
C ILE A 254 -20.45 -0.64 10.60
N GLU A 255 -19.45 -0.75 11.46
CA GLU A 255 -18.88 0.37 12.24
C GLU A 255 -18.20 1.45 11.38
N VAL A 256 -17.79 1.13 10.15
CA VAL A 256 -17.10 2.09 9.27
C VAL A 256 -18.09 3.03 8.56
N LEU A 257 -19.38 2.67 8.54
CA LEU A 257 -20.46 3.42 7.89
C LEU A 257 -21.26 4.33 8.85
N SER A 258 -21.22 4.05 10.15
CA SER A 258 -22.02 4.75 11.17
C SER A 258 -21.45 6.10 11.62
N ALA A 259 -20.26 6.50 11.16
CA ALA A 259 -19.70 7.84 11.41
C ALA A 259 -20.24 8.93 10.45
N THR A 260 -21.48 8.79 9.98
CA THR A 260 -22.20 9.92 9.39
C THR A 260 -22.87 10.65 10.56
N PRO A 261 -22.49 11.88 10.92
CA PRO A 261 -23.31 12.62 11.86
C PRO A 261 -24.68 12.77 11.20
N SER A 262 -25.70 12.21 11.86
CA SER A 262 -27.09 12.55 11.61
C SER A 262 -27.17 14.07 11.61
N SER A 263 -27.25 14.67 10.42
CA SER A 263 -27.67 16.05 10.29
C SER A 263 -29.14 16.07 10.64
N ALA A 264 -29.42 16.17 11.94
CA ALA A 264 -30.68 16.66 12.42
C ALA A 264 -30.79 18.13 11.99
N ARG A 265 -31.44 18.35 10.85
CA ARG A 265 -32.50 19.34 10.56
C ARG A 265 -32.69 19.49 9.06
#